data_AF-A0A6G4VDJ7-F1
#
_entry.id   AF-A0A6G4VDJ7-F1
#
_cell.length_a   1.000
_cell.length_b   1.000
_cell.length_c   1.000
_cell.angle_alpha   90.00
_cell.angle_beta   90.00
_cell.angle_gamma   90.00
#
_symmetry.space_group_name_H-M   'P 1'
#
loop_
_entity.id
_entity.type
_entity.pdbx_description
1 polymer ?
#
loop_
_entity_poly.entity_id
_entity_poly.type
_entity_poly.pdbx_seq_one_letter_code
_entity_poly.pdbx_strand_id
1 'polypeptide(L)'
;MARTRISISLEQEQAERIRQHAERAGMDVSAYLVHAATRQMAETEAIEDQFSGLDALIAEAEAEAAALPPEPDMKAQELTEQERRDVEAALNLVYGEDRSTARPGHAA
;
A
#
# COMPACT_ATOMS: atom_id res chain seq x y z
N MET A 1 22.88 28.73 14.07
CA MET A 1 21.70 28.79 13.19
C MET A 1 20.57 29.48 13.96
N ALA A 2 19.75 30.31 13.31
CA ALA A 2 18.60 30.93 13.98
C ALA A 2 17.53 29.87 14.28
N ARG A 3 16.92 29.92 15.47
CA ARG A 3 15.75 29.08 15.78
C ARG A 3 14.50 29.70 15.14
N THR A 4 13.81 28.91 14.34
CA THR A 4 12.48 29.28 13.80
C THR A 4 11.42 28.88 14.81
N ARG A 5 10.55 29.83 15.19
CA ARG A 5 9.42 29.55 16.08
C ARG A 5 8.18 29.19 15.26
N ILE A 6 7.53 28.11 15.65
CA ILE A 6 6.26 27.66 15.09
C ILE A 6 5.22 27.73 16.22
N SER A 7 4.03 28.24 15.91
CA SER A 7 2.88 28.24 16.83
C SER A 7 1.88 27.20 16.34
N ILE A 8 1.44 26.34 17.25
CA ILE A 8 0.52 25.24 16.95
C ILE A 8 -0.62 25.32 17.95
N SER A 9 -1.86 25.29 17.44
CA SER A 9 -3.04 25.18 18.29
C SER A 9 -3.29 23.71 18.60
N LEU A 10 -3.57 23.40 19.86
CA LEU A 10 -3.87 22.06 20.34
C LEU A 10 -5.17 22.09 21.12
N GLU A 11 -5.90 20.99 21.06
CA GLU A 11 -7.01 20.77 21.99
C GLU A 11 -6.47 20.72 23.43
N GLN A 12 -7.26 21.21 24.38
CA GLN A 12 -6.82 21.32 25.78
C GLN A 12 -6.39 19.97 26.36
N GLU A 13 -7.13 18.90 26.05
CA GLU A 13 -6.80 17.53 26.49
C GLU A 13 -5.46 17.07 25.92
N GLN A 14 -5.19 17.35 24.64
CA GLN A 14 -3.94 16.99 23.99
C GLN A 14 -2.77 17.74 24.61
N ALA A 15 -2.92 19.04 24.84
CA ALA A 15 -1.88 19.87 25.47
C ALA A 15 -1.53 19.40 26.89
N GLU A 16 -2.51 18.91 27.65
CA GLU A 16 -2.31 18.36 28.99
C GLU A 16 -1.59 17.01 28.92
N ARG A 17 -2.03 16.10 28.04
CA ARG A 17 -1.36 14.81 27.82
C ARG A 17 0.11 14.99 27.43
N ILE A 18 0.38 15.88 26.48
CA ILE A 18 1.75 16.18 26.03
C ILE A 18 2.59 16.71 27.19
N ARG A 19 2.07 17.63 28.01
CA ARG A 19 2.76 18.15 29.20
C ARG A 19 3.15 17.04 30.17
N GLN A 20 2.22 16.15 30.50
CA GLN A 20 2.49 15.04 31.41
C GLN A 20 3.54 14.07 30.85
N HIS A 21 3.53 13.80 29.55
CA HIS A 21 4.54 12.93 28.92
C HIS A 21 5.92 13.59 28.86
N ALA A 22 5.98 14.88 28.54
CA ALA A 22 7.22 15.65 28.57
C ALA A 22 7.83 15.68 29.99
N GLU A 23 7.01 15.94 31.00
CA GLU A 23 7.44 15.94 32.41
C GLU A 23 7.95 14.55 32.84
N ARG A 24 7.24 13.46 32.51
CA ARG A 24 7.70 12.10 32.79
C ARG A 24 9.02 11.76 32.11
N ALA A 25 9.30 12.35 30.95
CA ALA A 25 10.55 12.19 30.23
C ALA A 25 11.66 13.14 30.75
N GLY A 26 11.36 14.04 31.69
CA GLY A 26 12.30 15.07 32.16
C GLY A 26 12.63 16.12 31.10
N MET A 27 11.72 16.34 30.14
CA MET A 27 11.90 17.22 29.00
C MET A 27 10.96 18.43 29.06
N ASP A 28 11.40 19.56 28.53
CA ASP A 28 10.48 20.66 28.21
C ASP A 28 9.51 20.24 27.08
N VAL A 29 8.31 20.80 27.09
CA VAL A 29 7.26 20.50 26.10
C VAL A 29 7.76 20.74 24.67
N SER A 30 8.48 21.84 24.43
CA SER A 30 9.00 22.15 23.10
C SER A 30 10.07 21.14 22.66
N ALA A 31 10.94 20.72 23.59
CA ALA A 31 11.96 19.72 23.33
C ALA A 31 11.34 18.34 23.07
N TYR A 32 10.32 17.97 23.86
CA TYR A 32 9.58 16.73 23.70
C TYR A 32 8.89 16.65 22.34
N LEU A 33 8.19 17.74 21.93
CA LEU A 33 7.53 17.81 20.64
C LEU A 33 8.51 17.74 19.46
N VAL A 34 9.63 18.47 19.54
CA VAL A 34 10.67 18.41 18.50
C VAL A 34 11.23 17.00 18.39
N HIS A 35 11.57 16.37 19.52
CA HIS A 35 12.10 15.00 19.51
C HIS A 35 11.10 13.99 18.92
N ALA A 36 9.83 14.07 19.33
CA ALA A 36 8.78 13.20 18.81
C ALA A 36 8.57 13.40 17.29
N ALA A 37 8.55 14.65 16.82
CA ALA A 37 8.42 14.97 15.41
C ALA A 37 9.61 14.46 14.59
N THR A 38 10.84 14.68 15.06
CA THR A 38 12.04 14.17 14.39
C THR A 38 12.05 12.64 14.33
N ARG A 39 11.61 11.95 15.39
CA ARG A 39 11.51 10.50 15.38
C ARG A 39 10.48 10.01 14.36
N GLN A 40 9.31 10.66 14.32
CA GLN A 40 8.27 10.34 13.34
C GLN A 40 8.75 10.56 11.90
N MET A 41 9.47 11.66 11.64
CA MET A 41 10.05 11.93 10.32
C MET A 41 11.03 10.84 9.92
N ALA A 42 11.97 10.48 10.80
CA ALA A 42 12.95 9.43 10.52
C ALA A 42 12.30 8.05 10.30
N GLU A 43 11.24 7.73 11.06
CA GLU A 43 10.47 6.50 10.87
C GLU A 43 9.77 6.48 9.50
N THR A 44 9.15 7.60 9.09
CA THR A 44 8.51 7.72 7.77
C THR A 44 9.53 7.68 6.64
N GLU A 45 10.61 8.46 6.73
CA GLU A 45 11.69 8.50 5.72
C GLU A 45 12.30 7.09 5.54
N ALA A 46 12.53 6.36 6.62
CA ALA A 46 13.04 4.99 6.53
C ALA A 46 12.07 4.01 5.86
N ILE A 47 10.76 4.25 5.96
CA ILE A 47 9.75 3.46 5.23
C ILE A 47 9.77 3.85 3.76
N GLU A 48 9.71 5.14 3.44
CA GLU A 48 9.73 5.64 2.06
C GLU A 48 11.00 5.18 1.32
N ASP A 49 12.17 5.25 1.97
CA ASP A 49 13.43 4.78 1.41
C ASP A 49 13.41 3.29 1.07
N GLN A 50 12.77 2.45 1.90
CA GLN A 50 12.64 1.02 1.64
C GLN A 50 11.81 0.71 0.38
N PHE A 51 10.80 1.53 0.10
CA PHE A 51 9.91 1.33 -1.07
C PHE A 51 10.39 2.09 -2.32
N SER A 52 11.27 3.07 -2.18
CA SER A 52 11.79 3.89 -3.30
C SER A 52 12.34 3.06 -4.47
N GLY A 53 13.03 1.96 -4.19
CA GLY A 53 13.56 1.06 -5.21
C GLY A 53 12.47 0.27 -5.93
N LEU A 54 11.41 -0.13 -5.21
CA LEU A 54 10.27 -0.81 -5.81
C LEU A 54 9.46 0.15 -6.69
N ASP A 55 9.24 1.37 -6.22
CA ASP A 55 8.55 2.41 -7.00
C ASP A 55 9.31 2.74 -8.29
N ALA A 56 10.64 2.77 -8.24
CA ALA A 56 11.47 2.95 -9.43
C ALA A 56 11.32 1.79 -10.43
N LEU A 57 11.30 0.54 -9.95
CA LEU A 57 11.08 -0.64 -10.79
C LEU A 57 9.68 -0.66 -11.41
N ILE A 58 8.66 -0.27 -10.64
CA ILE A 58 7.29 -0.15 -11.14
C ILE A 58 7.22 0.94 -12.22
N ALA A 59 7.80 2.11 -11.96
CA ALA A 59 7.81 3.21 -12.92
C ALA A 59 8.54 2.83 -14.22
N GLU A 60 9.64 2.08 -14.14
CA GLU A 60 10.35 1.55 -15.29
C GLU A 60 9.46 0.57 -16.08
N ALA A 61 8.85 -0.40 -15.40
CA ALA A 61 7.96 -1.37 -16.03
C ALA A 61 6.72 -0.73 -16.67
N GLU A 62 6.12 0.27 -16.01
CA GLU A 62 5.00 1.03 -16.55
C GLU A 62 5.40 1.86 -17.77
N ALA A 63 6.59 2.45 -17.76
CA ALA A 63 7.11 3.19 -18.90
C ALA A 63 7.39 2.26 -20.10
N GLU A 64 7.96 1.08 -19.84
CA GLU A 64 8.15 0.04 -20.87
C GLU A 64 6.80 -0.42 -21.44
N ALA A 65 5.83 -0.74 -20.57
CA ALA A 65 4.50 -1.16 -20.99
C ALA A 65 3.77 -0.08 -21.80
N ALA A 66 3.89 1.19 -21.40
CA ALA A 66 3.33 2.32 -22.14
C ALA A 66 4.00 2.54 -23.51
N ALA A 67 5.24 2.11 -23.67
CA ALA A 67 5.98 2.18 -24.93
C ALA A 67 5.67 1.00 -25.87
N LEU A 68 5.07 -0.09 -25.37
CA LEU A 68 4.62 -1.20 -26.21
C LEU A 68 3.47 -0.72 -27.11
N PRO A 69 3.40 -1.22 -28.36
CA PRO A 69 2.23 -1.01 -29.18
C PRO A 69 1.00 -1.54 -28.43
N PRO A 70 -0.16 -0.87 -28.56
CA PRO A 70 -1.39 -1.39 -27.98
C PRO A 70 -1.54 -2.84 -28.43
N GLU A 71 -1.83 -3.74 -27.49
CA GLU A 71 -2.10 -5.11 -27.88
C GLU A 71 -3.14 -5.08 -28.99
N PRO A 72 -2.98 -5.90 -30.04
CA PRO A 72 -4.01 -6.02 -31.06
C PRO A 72 -5.33 -6.24 -30.31
N ASP A 73 -6.42 -5.61 -30.78
CA ASP A 73 -7.76 -5.82 -30.27
C ASP A 73 -8.12 -7.29 -30.49
N MET A 74 -7.57 -8.14 -29.62
CA MET A 74 -7.96 -9.49 -29.35
C MET A 74 -9.26 -9.31 -28.61
N LYS A 75 -10.32 -8.89 -29.34
CA LYS A 75 -11.67 -9.29 -28.98
C LYS A 75 -11.52 -10.75 -28.63
N ALA A 76 -11.66 -11.08 -27.34
CA ALA A 76 -11.37 -12.40 -26.82
C ALA A 76 -11.98 -13.38 -27.82
N GLN A 77 -11.14 -13.99 -28.65
CA GLN A 77 -11.68 -14.83 -29.71
C GLN A 77 -12.44 -15.87 -28.94
N GLU A 78 -13.75 -15.94 -29.17
CA GLU A 78 -14.56 -16.90 -28.46
C GLU A 78 -13.90 -18.25 -28.72
N LEU A 79 -13.36 -18.85 -27.65
CA LEU A 79 -12.70 -20.14 -27.75
C LEU A 79 -13.65 -21.07 -28.49
N THR A 80 -13.13 -21.75 -29.50
CA THR A 80 -13.90 -22.78 -30.17
C THR A 80 -14.33 -23.83 -29.15
N GLU A 81 -15.40 -24.55 -29.44
CA GLU A 81 -15.90 -25.58 -28.52
C GLU A 81 -14.85 -26.67 -28.22
N GLN A 82 -13.90 -26.86 -29.13
CA GLN A 82 -12.78 -27.77 -28.91
C GLN A 82 -11.76 -27.17 -27.92
N GLU A 83 -11.35 -25.91 -28.11
CA GLU A 83 -10.42 -25.23 -27.21
C GLU A 83 -11.00 -25.07 -25.80
N ARG A 84 -12.31 -24.85 -25.67
CA ARG A 84 -12.99 -24.83 -24.36
C ARG A 84 -12.88 -26.17 -23.64
N ARG A 85 -13.14 -27.28 -24.34
CA ARG A 85 -12.99 -28.63 -23.78
C ARG A 85 -11.56 -28.95 -23.42
N ASP A 86 -10.60 -28.49 -24.21
CA ASP A 86 -9.17 -28.71 -23.96
C ASP A 86 -8.69 -27.92 -22.73
N VAL A 87 -9.15 -26.67 -22.57
CA VAL A 87 -8.89 -25.85 -21.36
C VAL A 87 -9.57 -26.47 -20.13
N GLU A 88 -10.81 -26.94 -20.26
CA GLU A 88 -11.52 -27.62 -19.17
C GLU A 88 -10.81 -28.90 -18.72
N ALA A 89 -10.35 -29.72 -19.66
CA ALA A 89 -9.57 -30.91 -19.35
C ALA A 89 -8.24 -30.58 -18.65
N ALA A 90 -7.54 -29.53 -19.09
CA ALA A 90 -6.31 -29.07 -18.45
C ALA A 90 -6.55 -28.52 -17.03
N LEU A 91 -7.64 -27.78 -16.83
CA LEU A 91 -8.03 -27.29 -15.51
C LEU A 91 -8.41 -28.44 -14.57
N ASN A 92 -9.14 -29.44 -15.06
CA ASN A 92 -9.51 -30.62 -14.28
C ASN A 92 -8.29 -31.48 -13.90
N LEU A 93 -7.22 -31.48 -14.70
CA LEU A 93 -5.96 -32.13 -14.35
C LEU A 93 -5.27 -31.45 -13.15
N VAL A 94 -5.31 -30.11 -13.09
CA VAL A 94 -4.63 -29.33 -12.04
C VAL A 94 -5.47 -29.23 -10.77
N TYR A 95 -6.78 -29.05 -10.91
CA TYR A 95 -7.70 -28.79 -9.79
C TYR A 95 -8.52 -30.02 -9.38
N GLY A 96 -8.41 -31.14 -10.11
CA GLY A 96 -9.24 -32.33 -9.93
C GLY A 96 -10.60 -32.22 -10.64
N GLU A 97 -11.15 -33.36 -11.05
CA GLU A 97 -12.45 -33.46 -11.74
C GLU A 97 -13.64 -33.11 -10.83
N ASP A 98 -13.42 -33.05 -9.52
CA ASP A 98 -14.46 -32.86 -8.51
C ASP A 98 -14.67 -31.37 -8.18
N ARG A 99 -15.04 -30.57 -9.19
CA ARG A 99 -15.68 -29.25 -8.97
C ARG A 99 -17.16 -29.39 -8.58
N SER A 100 -17.49 -30.42 -7.81
CA SER A 100 -18.81 -30.57 -7.23
C SER A 100 -18.86 -29.83 -5.89
N THR A 101 -19.47 -28.63 -5.91
CA THR A 101 -20.06 -27.90 -4.77
C THR A 101 -19.17 -27.02 -3.87
N ALA A 102 -19.20 -25.69 -4.12
CA ALA A 102 -19.33 -24.59 -3.14
C ALA A 102 -19.18 -23.25 -3.89
N ARG A 103 -20.12 -22.29 -3.95
CA ARG A 103 -21.11 -21.83 -2.96
C ARG A 103 -22.19 -21.00 -3.70
N PRO A 104 -23.50 -21.18 -3.44
CA PRO A 104 -24.50 -20.17 -3.82
C PRO A 104 -24.40 -19.02 -2.80
N GLY A 105 -23.91 -17.86 -3.23
CA GLY A 105 -23.96 -16.63 -2.45
C GLY A 105 -25.34 -16.00 -2.60
N HIS A 106 -26.16 -16.07 -1.56
CA HIS A 106 -27.38 -15.30 -1.43
C HIS A 106 -27.08 -13.79 -1.56
N ALA A 107 -27.75 -13.13 -2.50
CA ALA A 107 -27.97 -11.69 -2.41
C ALA A 107 -29.07 -11.44 -1.37
N ALA A 108 -28.71 -10.72 -0.32
CA ALA A 108 -29.61 -10.00 0.57
C ALA A 108 -28.97 -8.64 0.87
#